data_AF-A0ABD3RLN6-F1
#
_entry.id   AF-A0ABD3RLN6-F1
#
_cell.length_a   1.000
_cell.length_b   1.000
_cell.length_c   1.000
_cell.angle_alpha   90.00
_cell.angle_beta   90.00
_cell.angle_gamma   90.00
#
_symmetry.space_group_name_H-M   'P 1'
#
loop_
_entity.id
_entity.type
_entity.pdbx_description
1 polymer ?
#
loop_
_entity_poly.entity_id
_entity_poly.type
_entity_poly.pdbx_seq_one_letter_code
_entity_poly.pdbx_strand_id
1 'polypeptide(L)'
;MKRSCDEYFYLPAHAEHRGTGGIFFDDVPATRKSLDFVMDVARGWMPSWLPIISRNHDRGYTIEQRHWQCLRRGRYLEFNLLYDRGGVRFGLANANPRVEGVMVSAPPMIAYDYNHVPSPGSKEGRLVEVLFKPRDWV
;
A
#
# COMPACT_ATOMS: atom_id res chain seq x y z
N MET A 1 5.35 -11.26 10.77
CA MET A 1 5.75 -10.21 9.81
C MET A 1 4.82 -10.17 8.60
N LYS A 2 4.66 -11.25 7.81
CA LYS A 2 3.68 -11.27 6.70
C LYS A 2 2.24 -11.11 7.19
N ARG A 3 1.81 -11.97 8.13
CA ARG A 3 0.48 -11.86 8.75
C ARG A 3 0.23 -10.46 9.33
N SER A 4 1.20 -9.93 10.08
CA SER A 4 1.14 -8.57 10.65
C SER A 4 1.00 -7.48 9.57
N CYS A 5 1.58 -7.69 8.39
CA CYS A 5 1.45 -6.78 7.25
C CYS A 5 0.04 -6.84 6.66
N ASP A 6 -0.48 -8.04 6.45
CA ASP A 6 -1.84 -8.24 5.96
C ASP A 6 -2.85 -7.61 6.95
N GLU A 7 -2.73 -7.89 8.24
CA GLU A 7 -3.60 -7.34 9.29
C GLU A 7 -3.52 -5.81 9.39
N TYR A 8 -2.32 -5.23 9.28
CA TYR A 8 -2.14 -3.78 9.40
C TYR A 8 -2.69 -3.02 8.20
N PHE A 9 -2.45 -3.50 6.97
CA PHE A 9 -2.83 -2.81 5.74
C PHE A 9 -4.22 -3.24 5.23
N TYR A 10 -5.18 -3.33 6.13
CA TYR A 10 -6.57 -3.68 5.84
C TYR A 10 -7.48 -2.44 5.87
N LEU A 11 -8.44 -2.36 4.95
CA LEU A 11 -9.45 -1.30 4.87
C LEU A 11 -10.82 -1.86 5.30
N PRO A 12 -11.26 -1.63 6.56
CA PRO A 12 -12.52 -2.18 7.06
C PRO A 12 -13.75 -1.80 6.25
N ALA A 13 -13.82 -0.55 5.73
CA ALA A 13 -14.98 -0.08 4.97
C ALA A 13 -15.19 -0.79 3.63
N HIS A 14 -14.13 -1.36 3.05
CA HIS A 14 -14.18 -2.08 1.76
C HIS A 14 -14.01 -3.59 1.93
N ALA A 15 -13.71 -4.05 3.14
CA ALA A 15 -13.31 -5.41 3.44
C ALA A 15 -12.15 -5.94 2.56
N GLU A 16 -11.23 -5.06 2.13
CA GLU A 16 -10.08 -5.42 1.28
C GLU A 16 -8.75 -4.96 1.89
N HIS A 17 -7.67 -5.60 1.47
CA HIS A 17 -6.31 -5.18 1.80
C HIS A 17 -5.84 -4.09 0.83
N ARG A 18 -5.02 -3.15 1.31
CA ARG A 18 -4.51 -2.03 0.52
C ARG A 18 -3.68 -2.48 -0.68
N GLY A 19 -2.99 -3.61 -0.54
CA GLY A 19 -2.10 -4.19 -1.53
C GLY A 19 -1.80 -5.65 -1.24
N THR A 20 -0.76 -6.20 -1.86
CA THR A 20 -0.41 -7.64 -1.77
C THR A 20 0.45 -8.00 -0.56
N GLY A 21 0.54 -7.13 0.43
CA GLY A 21 1.30 -7.34 1.67
C GLY A 21 2.81 -7.09 1.51
N GLY A 22 3.58 -7.81 2.33
CA GLY A 22 5.02 -7.62 2.49
C GLY A 22 5.43 -8.03 3.91
N ILE A 23 6.33 -7.26 4.51
CA ILE A 23 6.65 -7.41 5.93
C ILE A 23 6.27 -6.14 6.68
N PHE A 24 5.67 -6.33 7.85
CA PHE A 24 5.40 -5.26 8.80
C PHE A 24 5.78 -5.75 10.19
N PHE A 25 6.38 -4.85 10.96
CA PHE A 25 6.76 -5.06 12.35
C PHE A 25 6.72 -3.70 13.06
N ASP A 26 6.35 -3.75 14.32
CA ASP A 26 6.29 -2.60 15.23
C ASP A 26 6.73 -3.09 16.62
N ASP A 27 7.01 -2.17 17.54
CA ASP A 27 7.39 -2.49 18.93
C ASP A 27 8.57 -3.47 19.07
N VAL A 28 9.53 -3.44 18.14
CA VAL A 28 10.74 -4.27 18.19
C VAL A 28 11.71 -3.68 19.23
N PRO A 29 12.27 -4.47 20.16
CA PRO A 29 13.12 -3.96 21.24
C PRO A 29 14.38 -3.29 20.69
N ALA A 30 14.87 -2.23 21.34
CA ALA A 30 16.07 -1.51 20.90
C ALA A 30 17.35 -2.27 21.28
N THR A 31 17.71 -3.29 20.48
CA THR A 31 18.91 -4.13 20.68
C THR A 31 19.78 -4.16 19.44
N ARG A 32 21.03 -4.64 19.57
CA ARG A 32 21.91 -4.82 18.41
C ARG A 32 21.33 -5.79 17.37
N LYS A 33 20.69 -6.87 17.82
CA LYS A 33 19.99 -7.83 16.95
C LYS A 33 18.87 -7.17 16.15
N SER A 34 18.12 -6.27 16.79
CA SER A 34 17.04 -5.53 16.12
C SER A 34 17.60 -4.56 15.08
N LEU A 35 18.73 -3.91 15.37
CA LEU A 35 19.42 -3.08 14.39
C LEU A 35 19.90 -3.91 13.19
N ASP A 36 20.53 -5.06 13.44
CA ASP A 36 20.99 -5.96 12.37
C ASP A 36 19.79 -6.43 11.51
N PHE A 37 18.68 -6.80 12.14
CA PHE A 37 17.43 -7.13 11.45
C PHE A 37 16.89 -5.99 10.58
N VAL A 38 16.80 -4.75 11.12
CA VAL A 38 16.33 -3.58 10.34
C VAL A 38 17.27 -3.26 9.18
N MET A 39 18.59 -3.39 9.38
CA MET A 39 19.56 -3.22 8.30
C MET A 39 19.36 -4.25 7.18
N ASP A 40 19.09 -5.50 7.52
CA ASP A 40 18.86 -6.54 6.52
C ASP A 40 17.55 -6.33 5.75
N VAL A 41 16.49 -5.88 6.44
CA VAL A 41 15.25 -5.44 5.78
C VAL A 41 15.51 -4.31 4.79
N ALA A 42 16.26 -3.28 5.21
CA ALA A 42 16.59 -2.14 4.36
C ALA A 42 17.43 -2.55 3.13
N ARG A 43 18.40 -3.46 3.32
CA ARG A 43 19.20 -4.03 2.22
C ARG A 43 18.37 -4.84 1.24
N GLY A 44 17.32 -5.53 1.71
CA GLY A 44 16.42 -6.34 0.88
C GLY A 44 15.39 -5.52 0.09
N TRP A 45 15.13 -4.27 0.46
CA TRP A 45 14.11 -3.44 -0.19
C TRP A 45 14.40 -3.16 -1.67
N MET A 46 15.57 -2.62 -2.02
CA MET A 46 15.87 -2.27 -3.41
C MET A 46 15.94 -3.51 -4.33
N PRO A 47 16.61 -4.62 -3.95
CA PRO A 47 16.63 -5.84 -4.75
C PRO A 47 15.25 -6.48 -4.95
N SER A 48 14.31 -6.31 -4.01
CA SER A 48 12.94 -6.84 -4.18
C SER A 48 12.08 -5.96 -5.09
N TRP A 49 12.25 -4.63 -5.06
CA TRP A 49 11.38 -3.68 -5.76
C TRP A 49 11.90 -3.28 -7.16
N LEU A 50 13.19 -2.99 -7.29
CA LEU A 50 13.79 -2.46 -8.53
C LEU A 50 13.59 -3.35 -9.76
N PRO A 51 13.70 -4.69 -9.67
CA PRO A 51 13.46 -5.56 -10.83
C PRO A 51 12.00 -5.48 -11.32
N ILE A 52 11.05 -5.23 -10.42
CA ILE A 52 9.63 -5.08 -10.78
C ILE A 52 9.44 -3.81 -11.59
N ILE A 53 10.00 -2.68 -11.14
CA ILE A 53 9.89 -1.42 -11.86
C ILE A 53 10.61 -1.49 -13.21
N SER A 54 11.86 -1.96 -13.22
CA SER A 54 12.68 -2.03 -14.44
C SER A 54 11.97 -2.79 -15.56
N ARG A 55 11.29 -3.90 -15.24
CA ARG A 55 10.52 -4.72 -16.21
C ARG A 55 9.20 -4.10 -16.68
N ASN A 56 8.63 -3.16 -15.93
CA ASN A 56 7.28 -2.68 -16.16
C ASN A 56 7.18 -1.19 -16.52
N HIS A 57 8.21 -0.38 -16.29
CA HIS A 57 8.11 1.08 -16.40
C HIS A 57 7.79 1.59 -17.83
N ASP A 58 8.30 0.92 -18.87
CA ASP A 58 8.06 1.28 -20.28
C ASP A 58 6.79 0.64 -20.89
N ARG A 59 6.03 -0.12 -20.10
CA ARG A 59 4.84 -0.79 -20.63
C ARG A 59 3.76 0.25 -20.93
N GLY A 60 3.30 0.27 -22.19
CA GLY A 60 2.13 1.04 -22.57
C GLY A 60 0.90 0.64 -21.77
N TYR A 61 0.01 1.60 -21.52
CA TYR A 61 -1.24 1.40 -20.80
C TYR A 61 -2.40 2.10 -21.52
N THR A 62 -3.61 1.58 -21.32
CA THR A 62 -4.83 2.21 -21.82
C THR A 62 -5.38 3.23 -20.83
N ILE A 63 -6.33 4.06 -21.29
CA ILE A 63 -7.00 5.05 -20.43
C ILE A 63 -7.73 4.35 -19.28
N GLU A 64 -8.35 3.20 -19.55
CA GLU A 64 -9.08 2.38 -18.56
C GLU A 64 -8.13 1.84 -17.49
N GLN A 65 -6.92 1.41 -17.90
CA GLN A 65 -5.89 0.95 -16.96
C GLN A 65 -5.36 2.10 -16.08
N ARG A 66 -5.22 3.29 -16.66
CA ARG A 66 -4.86 4.50 -15.89
C ARG A 66 -5.97 4.87 -14.90
N HIS A 67 -7.23 4.80 -15.32
CA HIS A 67 -8.37 5.06 -14.45
C HIS A 67 -8.43 4.04 -13.31
N TRP A 68 -8.25 2.75 -13.61
CA TRP A 68 -8.13 1.70 -12.60
C TRP A 68 -7.00 1.99 -11.59
N GLN A 69 -5.84 2.42 -12.07
CA GLN A 69 -4.75 2.84 -11.18
C GLN A 69 -5.15 4.01 -10.27
N CYS A 70 -5.89 4.99 -10.78
CA CYS A 70 -6.41 6.10 -9.98
C CYS A 70 -7.43 5.64 -8.92
N LEU A 71 -8.29 4.67 -9.23
CA LEU A 71 -9.21 4.04 -8.26
C LEU A 71 -8.43 3.33 -7.14
N ARG A 72 -7.39 2.55 -7.49
CA ARG A 72 -6.52 1.90 -6.49
C ARG A 72 -5.73 2.91 -5.64
N ARG A 73 -5.32 4.04 -6.23
CA ARG A 73 -4.69 5.15 -5.51
C ARG A 73 -5.67 5.86 -4.57
N GLY A 74 -6.96 5.93 -4.92
CA GLY A 74 -8.01 6.37 -4.01
C GLY A 74 -8.05 5.50 -2.75
N ARG A 75 -8.07 4.17 -2.90
CA ARG A 75 -7.97 3.23 -1.76
C ARG A 75 -6.69 3.43 -0.94
N TYR A 76 -5.56 3.68 -1.59
CA TYR A 76 -4.31 3.98 -0.89
C TYR A 76 -4.41 5.23 -0.02
N LEU A 77 -4.96 6.33 -0.56
CA LEU A 77 -5.14 7.58 0.19
C LEU A 77 -6.17 7.41 1.31
N GLU A 78 -7.27 6.70 1.06
CA GLU A 78 -8.29 6.40 2.06
C GLU A 78 -7.69 5.68 3.28
N PHE A 79 -6.84 4.68 3.05
CA PHE A 79 -6.13 4.02 4.13
C PHE A 79 -5.26 5.00 4.93
N ASN A 80 -4.46 5.81 4.23
CA ASN A 80 -3.54 6.75 4.89
C ASN A 80 -4.30 7.77 5.73
N LEU A 81 -5.44 8.28 5.25
CA LEU A 81 -6.23 9.28 5.97
C LEU A 81 -7.02 8.69 7.15
N LEU A 82 -7.56 7.48 7.01
CA LEU A 82 -8.53 6.93 7.97
C LEU A 82 -7.92 5.92 8.96
N TYR A 83 -6.99 5.08 8.50
CA TYR A 83 -6.56 3.87 9.21
C TYR A 83 -5.08 3.85 9.57
N ASP A 84 -4.22 4.61 8.88
CA ASP A 84 -2.80 4.68 9.21
C ASP A 84 -2.59 5.30 10.60
N ARG A 85 -2.06 4.46 11.50
CA ARG A 85 -1.94 4.78 12.94
C ARG A 85 -0.82 5.78 13.22
N GLY A 86 0.22 5.84 12.39
CA GLY A 86 1.43 6.62 12.66
C GLY A 86 1.70 7.76 11.68
N GLY A 87 1.18 7.69 10.45
CA GLY A 87 1.51 8.65 9.41
C GLY A 87 0.56 9.85 9.36
N VAL A 88 -0.40 9.78 8.44
CA VAL A 88 -1.10 10.98 7.96
C VAL A 88 -2.07 11.54 8.99
N ARG A 89 -2.90 10.69 9.59
CA ARG A 89 -3.91 11.12 10.57
C ARG A 89 -3.29 11.78 11.80
N PHE A 90 -2.25 11.18 12.37
CA PHE A 90 -1.54 11.75 13.53
C PHE A 90 -0.75 13.00 13.13
N GLY A 91 -0.04 12.94 11.99
CA GLY A 91 0.74 14.06 11.48
C GLY A 91 -0.08 15.33 11.27
N LEU A 92 -1.30 15.21 10.72
CA LEU A 92 -2.22 16.32 10.49
C LEU A 92 -2.93 16.83 11.75
N ALA A 93 -3.09 16.00 12.78
CA ALA A 93 -3.76 16.37 14.02
C ALA A 93 -2.85 17.17 14.99
N ASN A 94 -1.57 17.32 14.68
CA ASN A 94 -0.62 18.09 15.49
C ASN A 94 -0.94 19.60 15.48
N ALA A 95 -0.54 20.31 16.54
CA ALA A 95 -0.81 21.75 16.69
C ALA A 95 -0.18 22.64 15.60
N ASN A 96 0.92 22.20 14.97
CA ASN A 96 1.54 22.86 13.82
C ASN A 96 2.05 21.81 12.82
N PRO A 97 1.16 21.22 12.01
CA PRO A 97 1.51 20.10 11.16
C PRO A 97 2.36 20.58 9.97
N ARG A 98 3.46 19.88 9.66
CA ARG A 98 4.18 20.07 8.40
C ARG A 98 3.43 19.36 7.28
N VAL A 99 2.32 19.96 6.83
CA VAL A 99 1.33 19.35 5.92
C VAL A 99 1.98 18.68 4.70
N GLU A 100 2.87 19.39 3.99
CA GLU A 100 3.57 18.84 2.81
C GLU A 100 4.44 17.60 3.13
N GLY A 101 5.03 17.57 4.32
CA GLY A 101 5.83 16.43 4.77
C GLY A 101 4.96 15.23 5.13
N VAL A 102 3.76 15.47 5.66
CA VAL A 102 2.80 14.44 6.02
C VAL A 102 2.11 13.88 4.77
N MET A 103 1.78 14.75 3.82
CA MET A 103 1.08 14.41 2.57
C MET A 103 1.99 13.90 1.46
N VAL A 104 3.29 13.71 1.71
CA VAL A 104 4.24 13.13 0.73
C VAL A 104 3.81 11.76 0.19
N SER A 105 3.00 11.03 0.97
CA SER A 105 2.44 9.73 0.57
C SER A 105 1.23 9.85 -0.37
N ALA A 106 0.64 11.04 -0.53
CA ALA A 106 -0.55 11.24 -1.34
C ALA A 106 -0.23 11.06 -2.84
N PRO A 107 -0.96 10.21 -3.55
CA PRO A 107 -0.77 10.09 -5.00
C PRO A 107 -1.19 11.38 -5.73
N PRO A 108 -0.53 11.74 -6.84
CA PRO A 108 -0.82 12.99 -7.55
C PRO A 108 -2.20 13.03 -8.20
N MET A 109 -2.78 11.87 -8.51
CA MET A 109 -4.13 11.74 -9.04
C MET A 109 -4.78 10.48 -8.47
N ILE A 110 -6.05 10.63 -8.09
CA ILE A 110 -6.93 9.59 -7.56
C ILE A 110 -8.29 9.69 -8.26
N ALA A 111 -9.09 8.62 -8.20
CA ALA A 111 -10.46 8.62 -8.68
C ALA A 111 -11.36 7.87 -7.70
N TYR A 112 -12.65 8.21 -7.71
CA TYR A 112 -13.72 7.49 -7.02
C TYR A 112 -14.91 7.37 -7.95
N ASP A 113 -15.27 6.14 -8.26
CA ASP A 113 -16.46 5.81 -9.01
C ASP A 113 -17.50 5.21 -8.08
N TYR A 114 -18.75 5.64 -8.23
CA TYR A 114 -19.85 5.08 -7.45
C TYR A 114 -20.06 3.60 -7.82
N ASN A 115 -20.02 2.74 -6.81
CA ASN A 115 -20.28 1.29 -6.92
C ASN A 115 -19.51 0.59 -8.06
N HIS A 116 -18.27 1.00 -8.30
CA HIS A 116 -17.44 0.38 -9.33
C HIS A 116 -17.08 -1.06 -8.98
N VAL A 117 -17.38 -1.98 -9.89
CA VAL A 117 -17.03 -3.40 -9.80
C VAL A 117 -16.26 -3.79 -11.07
N PRO A 118 -15.03 -4.30 -10.96
CA PRO A 118 -14.28 -4.77 -12.11
C PRO A 118 -15.01 -5.91 -12.84
N SER A 119 -14.86 -5.99 -14.15
CA SER A 119 -15.44 -7.09 -14.93
C SER A 119 -14.93 -8.45 -14.44
N PRO A 120 -15.80 -9.47 -14.31
CA PRO A 120 -15.38 -10.82 -13.92
C PRO A 120 -14.28 -11.37 -14.83
N GLY A 121 -13.26 -12.01 -14.26
CA GLY A 121 -12.14 -12.59 -15.02
C GLY A 121 -11.12 -11.58 -15.60
N SER A 122 -11.34 -10.27 -15.42
CA SER A 122 -10.39 -9.22 -15.79
C SER A 122 -9.11 -9.27 -14.94
N LYS A 123 -8.07 -8.51 -15.34
CA LYS A 123 -6.84 -8.39 -14.53
C LYS A 123 -7.14 -7.67 -13.21
N GLU A 124 -8.03 -6.71 -13.26
CA GLU A 124 -8.53 -5.88 -12.18
C GLU A 124 -9.31 -6.72 -11.17
N GLY A 125 -10.23 -7.56 -11.65
CA GLY A 125 -10.99 -8.50 -10.82
C GLY A 125 -10.07 -9.50 -10.09
N ARG A 126 -9.09 -10.07 -10.80
CA ARG A 126 -8.09 -10.96 -10.18
C ARG A 126 -7.27 -10.27 -9.09
N LEU A 127 -6.92 -8.99 -9.27
CA LEU A 127 -6.27 -8.23 -8.20
C LEU A 127 -7.20 -8.13 -7.00
N VAL A 128 -8.44 -7.69 -7.20
CA VAL A 128 -9.43 -7.51 -6.12
C VAL A 128 -9.66 -8.81 -5.34
N GLU A 129 -9.73 -9.97 -5.99
CA GLU A 129 -9.82 -11.27 -5.31
C GLU A 129 -8.67 -11.51 -4.32
N VAL A 130 -7.43 -11.19 -4.73
CA VAL A 130 -6.24 -11.30 -3.88
C VAL A 130 -6.28 -10.29 -2.74
N LEU A 131 -6.86 -9.11 -2.96
CA LEU A 131 -7.00 -8.09 -1.91
C LEU A 131 -8.10 -8.45 -0.90
N PHE A 132 -9.15 -9.15 -1.32
CA PHE A 132 -10.14 -9.71 -0.39
C PHE A 132 -9.57 -10.88 0.42
N LYS A 133 -8.75 -11.71 -0.23
CA LYS A 133 -8.18 -12.93 0.36
C LYS A 133 -6.67 -12.97 0.10
N PRO A 134 -5.86 -12.38 1.01
CA PRO A 134 -4.41 -12.49 0.94
C PRO A 134 -4.00 -13.95 0.86
N ARG A 135 -2.99 -14.22 0.04
CA ARG A 135 -2.42 -15.56 -0.14
C ARG A 135 -0.98 -15.59 0.31
N ASP A 136 -0.43 -16.79 0.42
CA ASP A 136 0.99 -16.98 0.60
C ASP A 136 1.68 -16.96 -0.77
N TRP A 137 2.79 -16.23 -0.84
CA TRP A 137 3.51 -15.92 -2.08
C TRP A 137 4.80 -16.73 -2.26
N VAL A 138 5.27 -17.35 -1.18
CA VAL A 138 6.49 -18.16 -1.07
C VAL A 138 6.14 -19.48 -0.43
#